data_AF-A6DIU4-F1
#
_entry.id   AF-A6DIU4-F1
#
_cell.length_a   1.000
_cell.length_b   1.000
_cell.length_c   1.000
_cell.angle_alpha   90.00
_cell.angle_beta   90.00
_cell.angle_gamma   90.00
#
_symmetry.space_group_name_H-M   'P 1'
#
loop_
_entity.id
_entity.type
_entity.pdbx_description
1 polymer ?
#
loop_
_entity_poly.entity_id
_entity_poly.type
_entity_poly.pdbx_seq_one_letter_code
_entity_poly.pdbx_strand_id
1 'polypeptide(L)'
;MKKLLMILILTLSSMLMAEGKKGNAGDDFRKAGVEYEVKAKKSLEKGEAERSKIYFRLAAIKKNAAKLADEGKWDDISWDEYYELKNKLHKTKSDGHKKKYNK
;
A
#
# COMPACT_ATOMS: atom_id res chain seq x y z
N MET A 1 55.73 7.16 33.22
CA MET A 1 54.86 5.97 33.05
C MET A 1 53.47 6.28 33.58
N LYS A 2 52.45 5.86 32.82
CA LYS A 2 51.03 5.66 33.19
C LYS A 2 50.06 6.84 33.05
N LYS A 3 49.40 6.78 31.87
CA LYS A 3 47.95 6.87 31.63
C LYS A 3 47.34 8.27 31.52
N LEU A 4 47.47 8.81 30.32
CA LEU A 4 46.35 9.15 29.42
C LEU A 4 45.03 9.47 30.14
N LEU A 5 44.81 10.75 30.42
CA LEU A 5 43.56 11.30 30.91
C LEU A 5 42.49 11.05 29.83
N MET A 6 41.58 10.14 30.17
CA MET A 6 40.56 9.58 29.28
C MET A 6 39.51 10.64 28.93
N ILE A 7 39.26 10.72 27.63
CA ILE A 7 38.24 11.48 26.91
C ILE A 7 36.88 11.37 27.63
N LEU A 8 36.39 12.51 28.15
CA LEU A 8 35.00 12.69 28.58
C LEU A 8 34.39 13.85 27.78
N ILE A 9 34.26 13.65 26.46
CA ILE A 9 33.38 14.48 25.65
C ILE A 9 32.05 13.74 25.57
N LEU A 10 31.13 14.19 26.42
CA LEU A 10 29.70 13.91 26.36
C LEU A 10 29.16 14.25 24.97
N THR A 11 29.17 13.28 24.05
CA THR A 11 28.23 13.31 22.93
C THR A 11 26.89 12.80 23.43
N LEU A 12 26.20 13.64 24.23
CA LEU A 12 24.75 13.63 24.29
C LEU A 12 24.27 14.18 22.93
N SER A 13 24.45 13.38 21.88
CA SER A 13 23.68 13.54 20.66
C SER A 13 22.26 13.15 21.02
N SER A 14 21.50 14.14 21.47
CA SER A 14 20.05 14.07 21.60
C SER A 14 19.50 13.49 20.30
N MET A 15 19.11 12.22 20.33
CA MET A 15 18.20 11.67 19.36
C MET A 15 16.93 12.50 19.49
N LEU A 16 16.83 13.50 18.63
CA LEU A 16 15.62 14.22 18.35
C LEU A 16 14.67 13.17 17.75
N MET A 17 13.93 12.46 18.61
CA MET A 17 12.79 11.68 18.16
C MET A 17 11.79 12.70 17.63
N ALA A 18 11.81 12.90 16.32
CA ALA A 18 10.77 13.61 15.63
C ALA A 18 9.44 12.95 16.00
N GLU A 19 8.61 13.63 16.79
CA GLU A 19 7.19 13.33 16.93
C GLU A 19 6.50 13.55 15.58
N GLY A 20 6.78 12.65 14.63
CA GLY A 20 5.91 12.46 13.49
C GLY A 20 4.59 11.96 14.06
N LYS A 21 3.51 12.71 13.82
CA LYS A 21 2.11 12.31 14.09
C LYS A 21 2.02 10.79 14.03
N LYS A 22 1.79 10.16 15.19
CA LYS A 22 1.70 8.71 15.34
C LYS A 22 0.46 8.26 14.57
N GLY A 23 0.63 8.02 13.26
CA GLY A 23 -0.41 7.47 12.40
C GLY A 23 -0.78 6.09 12.91
N ASN A 24 -2.05 5.74 12.83
CA ASN A 24 -2.48 4.39 13.14
C ASN A 24 -1.89 3.44 12.10
N ALA A 25 -1.56 2.22 12.53
CA ALA A 25 -0.97 1.17 11.69
C ALA A 25 -1.71 0.96 10.35
N GLY A 26 -3.03 1.11 10.35
CA GLY A 26 -3.88 0.97 9.17
C GLY A 26 -4.07 2.23 8.30
N ASP A 27 -3.47 3.37 8.62
CA ASP A 27 -3.73 4.64 7.92
C ASP A 27 -3.35 4.58 6.43
N ASP A 28 -2.19 4.02 6.10
CA ASP A 28 -1.75 3.86 4.70
C ASP A 28 -2.68 2.94 3.91
N PHE A 29 -3.18 1.88 4.55
CA PHE A 29 -4.16 0.99 3.94
C PHE A 29 -5.51 1.69 3.74
N ARG A 30 -5.98 2.49 4.69
CA ARG A 30 -7.19 3.30 4.52
C ARG A 30 -7.05 4.28 3.36
N LYS A 31 -5.93 4.99 3.27
CA LYS A 31 -5.64 5.90 2.16
C LYS A 31 -5.67 5.18 0.81
N ALA A 32 -4.98 4.05 0.70
CA ALA A 32 -5.00 3.24 -0.52
C ALA A 32 -6.41 2.73 -0.87
N GLY A 33 -7.21 2.37 0.14
CA GLY A 33 -8.61 1.99 -0.03
C GLY A 33 -9.43 3.10 -0.69
N VAL A 34 -9.32 4.33 -0.19
CA VAL A 34 -10.00 5.51 -0.78
C VAL A 34 -9.56 5.76 -2.21
N GLU A 35 -8.26 5.66 -2.50
CA GLU A 35 -7.74 5.84 -3.86
C GLU A 35 -8.34 4.81 -4.83
N TYR A 36 -8.54 3.57 -4.40
CA TYR A 36 -9.20 2.56 -5.22
C TYR A 36 -10.69 2.84 -5.41
N GLU A 37 -11.40 3.38 -4.42
CA GLU A 37 -12.80 3.81 -4.59
C GLU A 37 -12.92 4.94 -5.62
N VAL A 38 -11.98 5.90 -5.61
CA VAL A 38 -11.91 6.96 -6.62
C VAL A 38 -11.67 6.36 -8.01
N LYS A 39 -10.74 5.41 -8.15
CA LYS A 39 -10.50 4.69 -9.41
C LYS A 39 -11.73 3.90 -9.86
N ALA A 40 -12.45 3.28 -8.94
CA ALA A 40 -13.66 2.52 -9.23
C ALA A 40 -14.75 3.41 -9.83
N LYS A 41 -15.00 4.57 -9.21
CA LYS A 41 -15.95 5.58 -9.72
C LYS A 41 -15.52 6.07 -11.10
N LYS A 42 -14.25 6.42 -11.27
CA LYS A 42 -13.70 6.88 -12.56
C LYS A 42 -13.81 5.84 -13.66
N SER A 43 -13.64 4.56 -13.36
CA SER A 43 -13.86 3.48 -14.33
C SER A 43 -15.34 3.32 -14.67
N LEU A 44 -16.25 3.48 -13.71
CA LEU A 44 -17.68 3.44 -13.97
C LEU A 44 -18.13 4.59 -14.88
N GLU A 45 -17.65 5.81 -14.64
CA GLU A 45 -17.90 6.99 -15.49
C GLU A 45 -17.41 6.79 -16.94
N LYS A 46 -16.42 5.93 -17.14
CA LYS A 46 -15.88 5.56 -18.46
C LYS A 46 -16.58 4.35 -19.09
N GLY A 47 -17.62 3.81 -18.48
CA GLY A 47 -18.29 2.58 -18.93
C GLY A 47 -17.49 1.29 -18.68
N GLU A 48 -16.39 1.35 -17.93
CA GLU A 48 -15.53 0.21 -17.61
C GLU A 48 -16.04 -0.55 -16.37
N ALA A 49 -17.27 -1.07 -16.43
CA ALA A 49 -17.95 -1.66 -15.28
C ALA A 49 -17.16 -2.80 -14.61
N GLU A 50 -16.47 -3.64 -15.39
CA GLU A 50 -15.63 -4.73 -14.84
C GLU A 50 -14.43 -4.20 -14.04
N ARG A 51 -13.75 -3.16 -14.56
CA ARG A 51 -12.62 -2.52 -13.86
C ARG A 51 -13.10 -1.81 -12.60
N SER A 52 -14.28 -1.20 -12.65
CA SER A 52 -14.92 -0.60 -11.46
C SER A 52 -15.14 -1.62 -10.35
N LYS A 53 -15.71 -2.80 -10.67
CA LYS A 53 -15.90 -3.89 -9.70
C LYS A 53 -14.58 -4.35 -9.09
N ILE A 54 -13.54 -4.53 -9.90
CA ILE A 54 -12.22 -4.93 -9.40
C ILE A 54 -11.66 -3.88 -8.44
N TYR A 55 -11.73 -2.59 -8.80
CA TYR A 55 -11.25 -1.52 -7.93
C TYR A 55 -12.02 -1.44 -6.61
N PHE A 56 -13.35 -1.62 -6.61
CA PHE A 56 -14.11 -1.70 -5.35
C PHE A 56 -13.65 -2.85 -4.47
N ARG A 57 -13.35 -4.01 -5.06
CA ARG A 57 -12.86 -5.15 -4.29
C ARG A 57 -11.46 -4.91 -3.72
N LEU A 58 -10.55 -4.29 -4.49
CA LEU A 58 -9.25 -3.85 -3.99
C LEU A 58 -9.36 -2.85 -2.83
N ALA A 59 -10.32 -1.92 -2.90
CA ALA A 59 -10.60 -1.00 -1.81
C ALA A 59 -11.05 -1.73 -0.54
N ALA A 60 -11.96 -2.70 -0.67
CA ALA A 60 -12.44 -3.51 0.46
C ALA A 60 -11.30 -4.31 1.12
N ILE A 61 -10.42 -4.94 0.33
CA ILE A 61 -9.25 -5.65 0.85
C ILE A 61 -8.34 -4.70 1.64
N LYS A 62 -8.08 -3.50 1.11
CA LYS A 62 -7.27 -2.49 1.82
C LYS A 62 -7.93 -2.01 3.11
N LYS A 63 -9.25 -1.80 3.13
CA LYS A 63 -9.98 -1.46 4.37
C LYS A 63 -9.91 -2.58 5.41
N ASN A 64 -10.01 -3.84 4.98
CA ASN A 64 -9.84 -4.98 5.89
C ASN A 64 -8.42 -5.07 6.44
N ALA A 65 -7.40 -4.91 5.57
CA ALA A 65 -6.00 -4.86 5.99
C ALA A 65 -5.74 -3.73 6.98
N ALA A 66 -6.37 -2.57 6.80
CA ALA A 66 -6.29 -1.47 7.77
C ALA A 66 -6.81 -1.89 9.15
N LYS A 67 -7.98 -2.53 9.20
CA LYS A 67 -8.56 -3.01 10.46
C LYS A 67 -7.64 -4.03 11.15
N LEU A 68 -7.13 -5.01 10.41
CA LEU A 68 -6.21 -6.01 10.95
C LEU A 68 -4.89 -5.38 11.43
N ALA A 69 -4.35 -4.41 10.70
CA ALA A 69 -3.16 -3.66 11.11
C ALA A 69 -3.40 -2.84 12.39
N ASP A 70 -4.56 -2.17 12.49
CA ASP A 70 -4.98 -1.45 13.70
C ASP A 70 -5.15 -2.40 14.91
N GLU A 71 -5.52 -3.67 14.66
CA GLU A 71 -5.57 -4.74 15.67
C GLU A 71 -4.21 -5.42 15.93
N GLY A 72 -3.14 -5.01 15.23
CA GLY A 72 -1.80 -5.62 15.34
C GLY A 72 -1.67 -7.00 14.67
N LYS A 73 -2.69 -7.44 13.94
CA LYS A 73 -2.79 -8.75 13.28
C LYS A 73 -2.19 -8.72 11.86
N TRP A 74 -0.91 -8.39 11.77
CA TRP A 74 -0.23 -8.24 10.48
C TRP A 74 -0.16 -9.55 9.69
N ASP A 75 0.03 -10.68 10.38
CA ASP A 75 0.13 -12.01 9.77
C ASP A 75 -1.22 -12.53 9.23
N ASP A 76 -2.34 -12.00 9.70
CA ASP A 76 -3.68 -12.37 9.23
C ASP A 76 -4.07 -11.65 7.93
N ILE A 77 -3.25 -10.72 7.45
CA ILE A 77 -3.53 -9.97 6.22
C ILE A 77 -3.15 -10.83 5.01
N SER A 78 -4.14 -11.48 4.40
CA SER A 78 -3.96 -12.16 3.10
C SER A 78 -3.95 -11.16 1.94
N TRP A 79 -2.99 -11.35 1.02
CA TRP A 79 -2.82 -10.56 -0.20
C TRP A 79 -3.12 -11.34 -1.49
N ASP A 80 -3.55 -12.60 -1.40
CA ASP A 80 -3.72 -13.48 -2.55
C ASP A 80 -4.75 -12.91 -3.55
N GLU A 81 -5.92 -12.56 -3.03
CA GLU A 81 -6.99 -11.94 -3.84
C GLU A 81 -6.53 -10.58 -4.40
N TYR A 82 -5.77 -9.81 -3.61
CA TYR A 82 -5.25 -8.52 -4.06
C TYR A 82 -4.35 -8.67 -5.29
N TYR A 83 -3.43 -9.63 -5.28
CA TYR A 83 -2.52 -9.88 -6.39
C TYR A 83 -3.26 -10.42 -7.62
N GLU A 84 -4.23 -11.32 -7.43
CA GLU A 84 -5.05 -11.84 -8.53
C GLU A 84 -5.82 -10.72 -9.25
N LEU A 85 -6.50 -9.87 -8.48
CA LEU A 85 -7.29 -8.76 -8.99
C LEU A 85 -6.42 -7.71 -9.68
N LYS A 86 -5.25 -7.42 -9.11
CA LYS A 86 -4.25 -6.55 -9.75
C LYS A 86 -3.77 -7.12 -11.08
N ASN A 87 -3.53 -8.42 -11.16
CA ASN A 87 -3.14 -9.08 -12.39
C ASN A 87 -4.25 -8.98 -13.45
N LYS A 88 -5.52 -9.18 -13.07
CA LYS A 88 -6.69 -8.97 -13.94
C LYS A 88 -6.76 -7.54 -14.49
N LEU A 89 -6.52 -6.52 -13.66
CA LEU A 89 -6.46 -5.12 -14.12
C LEU A 89 -5.31 -4.83 -15.11
N HIS A 90 -4.20 -5.56 -15.00
CA HIS A 90 -3.06 -5.41 -15.92
C HIS A 90 -3.32 -6.13 -17.25
N LYS A 91 -3.89 -7.34 -17.22
CA LYS A 91 -4.21 -8.13 -18.42
C LYS A 91 -5.23 -7.44 -19.32
N THR A 92 -6.29 -6.89 -18.73
CA THR A 92 -7.30 -6.09 -19.47
C THR A 92 -6.70 -4.89 -20.22
N LYS A 93 -5.50 -4.42 -19.83
CA LYS A 93 -4.77 -3.34 -20.52
C LYS A 93 -3.90 -3.85 -21.68
N SER A 94 -3.52 -5.13 -21.69
CA SER A 94 -2.62 -5.76 -22.66
C SER A 94 -3.34 -6.39 -23.85
N ASP A 95 -4.62 -6.74 -23.72
CA ASP A 95 -5.39 -7.35 -24.83
C ASP A 95 -5.67 -6.38 -26.00
N GLY A 96 -5.36 -5.08 -25.85
CA GLY A 96 -5.33 -4.11 -26.94
C GLY A 96 -4.10 -4.23 -27.88
N HIS A 97 -3.14 -5.10 -27.57
CA HIS A 97 -1.88 -5.26 -28.32
C HIS A 97 -1.69 -6.66 -28.92
N LYS A 98 -2.76 -7.34 -29.38
CA LYS A 98 -2.57 -8.46 -30.31
C LYS A 98 -2.19 -7.93 -31.69
N LYS A 99 -0.88 -7.76 -31.91
CA LYS A 99 -0.29 -7.57 -33.24
C LYS A 99 -0.80 -8.69 -34.16
N LYS A 100 -1.57 -8.32 -35.19
CA LYS A 100 -1.74 -9.14 -36.39
C LYS A 100 -0.36 -9.41 -36.98
N TYR A 101 0.19 -10.59 -36.75
CA TYR A 101 1.18 -11.15 -37.67
C TYR A 101 0.46 -12.19 -38.52
N ASN A 102 0.06 -11.75 -39.71
CA ASN A 102 -0.32 -12.61 -40.80
C ASN A 102 0.99 -13.14 -41.41
N LYS A 103 1.19 -14.46 -41.41
CA LYS A 103 2.03 -15.14 -42.40
C LYS A 103 1.46 -16.51 -42.69
#